data_AF-A0A5D6Y6P2-F1
#
_entry.id   AF-A0A5D6Y6P2-F1
#
_cell.length_a   1.000
_cell.length_b   1.000
_cell.length_c   1.000
_cell.angle_alpha   90.00
_cell.angle_beta   90.00
_cell.angle_gamma   90.00
#
_symmetry.space_group_name_H-M   'P 1'
#
loop_
_entity.id
_entity.type
_entity.pdbx_description
1 polymer ?
#
loop_
_entity_poly.entity_id
_entity_poly.type
_entity_poly.pdbx_seq_one_letter_code
_entity_poly.pdbx_strand_id
1 'polypeptide(L)'
;MNAFFWARRKPSMELVRAVDALLDQLVPEDKLGHAFDALTVACAVDERSLDPSRKRGGSASVTSDESDMKLQDAELMAFEVRKRVRTDSGDACDPFDDPMSLEDGLPHLQEEENSDELSDDEPCEKTVPGELERHWAKIRSVFHRWDDDQGVREKKMDRMAELLLRFRVLEKALHPKVLALLTFETRKYVGHVFRAMTVHNLRGFVELLAARPEIMGWLVDGYRNHDTALICGAMLRDCFEHRELAVTFLRNMEAEFASLVKVTLSNSNFDISADAFMNITRLLMSHKEATAPCLERTFERVFGQLNALLSSENYVTKRQACQLLAELLLNPVNFAVMQRYVASKTNLKLVMLLLREPSQALRMDAFHVFKIFVANPNKSREVEQVLLLNRAKLLAFVSDFGKQELSREFHQERSLLVFTLQRMRESEPLRAGASRASTPAAVELSPSEVFVHKE
;
A
#
# COMPACT_ATOMS: atom_id res chain seq x y z
N MET A 1 -29.01 -32.30 29.46
CA MET A 1 -28.51 -31.36 28.42
C MET A 1 -26.98 -31.30 28.29
N ASN A 2 -26.19 -31.54 29.36
CA ASN A 2 -24.71 -31.45 29.29
C ASN A 2 -24.03 -32.56 28.45
N ALA A 3 -24.45 -33.83 28.56
CA ALA A 3 -23.78 -34.94 27.88
C ALA A 3 -23.80 -34.82 26.32
N PHE A 4 -24.90 -34.32 25.76
CA PHE A 4 -25.06 -34.14 24.31
C PHE A 4 -24.21 -32.99 23.76
N PHE A 5 -24.04 -31.91 24.55
CA PHE A 5 -23.14 -30.80 24.24
C PHE A 5 -21.66 -31.22 24.28
N TRP A 6 -21.27 -32.03 25.27
CA TRP A 6 -19.92 -32.58 25.41
C TRP A 6 -19.58 -33.61 24.31
N ALA A 7 -20.54 -34.47 23.92
CA ALA A 7 -20.36 -35.47 22.87
C ALA A 7 -20.12 -34.85 21.49
N ARG A 8 -20.80 -33.74 21.15
CA ARG A 8 -20.49 -32.97 19.93
C ARG A 8 -19.21 -32.15 20.05
N ARG A 9 -18.74 -31.82 21.28
CA ARG A 9 -17.49 -31.09 21.57
C ARG A 9 -16.22 -31.89 21.34
N LYS A 10 -16.29 -33.17 21.65
CA LYS A 10 -15.15 -34.09 21.63
C LYS A 10 -14.47 -34.21 20.25
N PRO A 11 -15.19 -34.47 19.13
CA PRO A 11 -14.54 -34.77 17.85
C PRO A 11 -13.80 -33.56 17.26
N SER A 12 -14.38 -32.36 17.35
CA SER A 12 -13.72 -31.14 16.85
C SER A 12 -12.52 -30.76 17.71
N MET A 13 -12.59 -30.96 19.03
CA MET A 13 -11.48 -30.69 19.93
C MET A 13 -10.34 -31.69 19.73
N GLU A 14 -10.66 -32.97 19.56
CA GLU A 14 -9.69 -34.02 19.23
C GLU A 14 -9.02 -33.74 17.87
N LEU A 15 -9.79 -33.30 16.87
CA LEU A 15 -9.28 -32.89 15.57
C LEU A 15 -8.27 -31.74 15.70
N VAL A 16 -8.64 -30.66 16.41
CA VAL A 16 -7.75 -29.49 16.57
C VAL A 16 -6.50 -29.85 17.38
N ARG A 17 -6.61 -30.70 18.42
CA ARG A 17 -5.45 -31.19 19.18
C ARG A 17 -4.54 -32.10 18.35
N ALA A 18 -5.10 -32.91 17.46
CA ALA A 18 -4.31 -33.72 16.55
C ALA A 18 -3.49 -32.83 15.60
N VAL A 19 -4.10 -31.76 15.07
CA VAL A 19 -3.36 -30.76 14.26
C VAL A 19 -2.27 -30.09 15.10
N ASP A 20 -2.59 -29.65 16.31
CA ASP A 20 -1.63 -29.01 17.22
C ASP A 20 -0.40 -29.90 17.46
N ALA A 21 -0.62 -31.17 17.80
CA ALA A 21 0.45 -32.15 18.02
C ALA A 21 1.26 -32.44 16.73
N LEU A 22 0.64 -32.40 15.55
CA LEU A 22 1.35 -32.57 14.28
C LEU A 22 2.15 -31.31 13.90
N LEU A 23 1.64 -30.11 14.21
CA LEU A 23 2.38 -28.86 14.02
C LEU A 23 3.61 -28.81 14.94
N ASP A 24 3.48 -29.25 16.20
CA ASP A 24 4.62 -29.34 17.13
C ASP A 24 5.66 -30.37 16.68
N GLN A 25 5.25 -31.45 16.02
CA GLN A 25 6.17 -32.40 15.39
C GLN A 25 6.88 -31.78 14.18
N LEU A 26 6.19 -30.96 13.40
CA LEU A 26 6.74 -30.30 12.22
C LEU A 26 7.75 -29.21 12.60
N VAL A 27 7.35 -28.33 13.53
CA VAL A 27 8.20 -27.29 14.11
C VAL A 27 7.87 -27.18 15.60
N PRO A 28 8.75 -27.67 16.49
CA PRO A 28 8.58 -27.51 17.93
C PRO A 28 8.42 -26.04 18.36
N GLU A 29 7.57 -25.77 19.35
CA GLU A 29 7.28 -24.40 19.84
C GLU A 29 8.53 -23.62 20.27
N ASP A 30 9.52 -24.30 20.86
CA ASP A 30 10.80 -23.72 21.25
C ASP A 30 11.58 -23.15 20.05
N LYS A 31 11.38 -23.70 18.85
CA LYS A 31 12.01 -23.25 17.59
C LYS A 31 11.23 -22.17 16.86
N LEU A 32 9.98 -21.96 17.26
CA LEU A 32 9.17 -20.81 16.86
C LEU A 32 9.62 -19.53 17.59
N GLY A 33 10.44 -19.66 18.65
CA GLY A 33 11.17 -18.57 19.30
C GLY A 33 10.27 -17.55 20.02
N HIS A 34 10.76 -16.33 20.23
CA HIS A 34 10.02 -15.21 20.84
C HIS A 34 8.76 -14.76 20.07
N ALA A 35 8.47 -15.37 18.92
CA ALA A 35 7.32 -15.00 18.08
C ALA A 35 6.00 -15.14 18.86
N PHE A 36 5.86 -16.18 19.69
CA PHE A 36 4.68 -16.33 20.54
C PHE A 36 4.74 -15.53 21.85
N ASP A 37 5.94 -15.22 22.35
CA ASP A 37 6.14 -14.32 23.50
C ASP A 37 5.70 -12.90 23.14
N ALA A 38 6.07 -12.40 21.95
CA ALA A 38 5.66 -11.09 21.43
C ALA A 38 4.13 -10.96 21.37
N LEU A 39 3.44 -12.01 20.92
CA LEU A 39 1.97 -12.06 20.89
C LEU A 39 1.32 -12.12 22.28
N THR A 40 2.08 -12.54 23.30
CA THR A 40 1.60 -12.70 24.69
C THR A 40 1.80 -11.41 25.49
N VAL A 41 2.90 -10.69 25.26
CA VAL A 41 3.19 -9.39 25.92
C VAL A 41 2.16 -8.32 25.53
N ALA A 42 1.63 -8.34 24.30
CA ALA A 42 0.53 -7.46 23.88
C ALA A 42 -0.74 -7.64 24.74
N CYS A 43 -1.04 -8.86 25.22
CA CYS A 43 -2.19 -9.11 26.09
C CYS A 43 -2.01 -8.56 27.52
N ALA A 44 -0.78 -8.52 28.03
CA ALA A 44 -0.51 -8.07 29.40
C ALA A 44 -0.64 -6.55 29.58
N VAL A 45 -0.55 -5.78 28.49
CA VAL A 45 -0.70 -4.31 28.52
C VAL A 45 -2.19 -3.90 28.51
N ASP A 46 -3.08 -4.74 27.98
CA ASP A 46 -4.51 -4.45 27.86
C ASP A 46 -5.41 -5.03 28.98
N GLU A 47 -4.94 -5.97 29.80
CA GLU A 47 -5.72 -6.48 30.95
C GLU A 47 -5.99 -5.43 32.05
N ARG A 48 -5.36 -4.25 31.99
CA ARG A 48 -5.64 -3.13 32.92
C ARG A 48 -6.77 -2.20 32.46
N SER A 49 -7.37 -2.40 31.28
CA SER A 49 -8.39 -1.49 30.74
C SER A 49 -9.84 -1.99 30.83
N LEU A 50 -10.08 -3.18 31.41
CA LEU A 50 -11.42 -3.75 31.61
C LEU A 50 -11.79 -3.89 33.10
N ASP A 51 -11.90 -2.76 33.82
CA ASP A 51 -12.67 -2.70 35.07
C ASP A 51 -13.49 -1.39 35.16
N PRO A 52 -14.80 -1.41 34.86
CA PRO A 52 -15.64 -0.23 34.94
C PRO A 52 -16.15 -0.06 36.38
N SER A 53 -15.27 0.17 37.36
CA SER A 53 -15.68 0.36 38.76
C SER A 53 -14.65 1.10 39.65
N ARG A 54 -14.18 2.29 39.26
CA ARG A 54 -13.73 3.27 40.29
C ARG A 54 -13.71 4.72 39.78
N LYS A 55 -14.69 5.50 40.24
CA LYS A 55 -14.69 6.97 40.19
C LYS A 55 -13.93 7.56 41.38
N ARG A 56 -13.43 8.78 41.16
CA ARG A 56 -12.75 9.75 42.07
C ARG A 56 -11.26 9.48 42.20
N GLY A 57 -10.36 10.43 41.98
CA GLY A 57 -10.46 11.88 41.80
C GLY A 57 -9.09 12.43 42.20
N GLY A 58 -8.58 13.47 41.52
CA GLY A 58 -7.32 14.08 41.93
C GLY A 58 -6.62 14.81 40.80
N SER A 59 -6.70 16.12 40.85
CA SER A 59 -5.85 17.09 40.16
C SER A 59 -4.37 16.87 40.49
N ALA A 60 -3.50 16.95 39.48
CA ALA A 60 -2.16 17.52 39.61
C ALA A 60 -1.57 17.84 38.24
N SER A 61 -1.34 19.13 38.01
CA SER A 61 -0.32 19.70 37.13
C SER A 61 1.07 19.15 37.45
N VAL A 62 2.00 19.13 36.49
CA VAL A 62 3.37 19.69 36.56
C VAL A 62 4.25 19.17 35.40
N THR A 63 4.63 20.14 34.54
CA THR A 63 5.93 20.43 33.89
C THR A 63 6.73 19.38 33.09
N SER A 64 7.04 19.81 31.86
CA SER A 64 8.34 19.74 31.14
C SER A 64 9.43 18.80 31.63
N ASP A 65 10.01 18.05 30.69
CA ASP A 65 11.45 18.20 30.40
C ASP A 65 11.79 17.75 28.97
N GLU A 66 12.47 18.66 28.28
CA GLU A 66 13.25 18.43 27.06
C GLU A 66 14.56 17.73 27.43
N SER A 67 15.03 16.80 26.61
CA SER A 67 16.48 16.58 26.45
C SER A 67 16.81 15.95 25.11
N ASP A 68 17.35 16.81 24.25
CA ASP A 68 18.33 16.58 23.18
C ASP A 68 19.08 15.24 23.19
N MET A 69 19.17 14.62 22.01
CA MET A 69 20.41 14.00 21.53
C MET A 69 20.58 14.25 20.02
N LYS A 70 21.49 15.17 19.71
CA LYS A 70 22.19 15.28 18.43
C LYS A 70 23.33 14.25 18.38
N LEU A 71 23.65 13.78 17.16
CA LEU A 71 24.93 13.30 16.60
C LEU A 71 24.56 12.33 15.44
N GLN A 72 25.13 12.34 14.24
CA GLN A 72 26.09 13.18 13.53
C GLN A 72 26.08 12.73 12.06
N ASP A 73 26.38 13.65 11.14
CA ASP A 73 26.52 13.46 9.70
C ASP A 73 27.70 12.55 9.27
N ALA A 74 27.57 12.07 8.02
CA ALA A 74 28.59 12.00 6.95
C ALA A 74 28.90 10.59 6.41
N GLU A 75 28.57 10.34 5.13
CA GLU A 75 29.59 10.23 4.07
C GLU A 75 28.97 10.07 2.66
N LEU A 76 29.47 10.89 1.75
CA LEU A 76 29.26 10.92 0.30
C LEU A 76 30.38 10.12 -0.38
N MET A 77 30.06 9.32 -1.40
CA MET A 77 30.87 9.09 -2.62
C MET A 77 29.94 8.54 -3.71
N ALA A 78 29.56 9.29 -4.76
CA ALA A 78 30.30 9.49 -6.01
C ALA A 78 30.65 8.19 -6.75
N PHE A 79 29.90 7.85 -7.81
CA PHE A 79 30.48 7.11 -8.94
C PHE A 79 29.92 7.59 -10.27
N GLU A 80 30.86 7.81 -11.18
CA GLU A 80 30.76 8.52 -12.44
C GLU A 80 30.28 7.65 -13.59
N VAL A 81 29.72 8.38 -14.55
CA VAL A 81 29.33 8.00 -15.90
C VAL A 81 30.47 7.34 -16.68
N ARG A 82 30.21 6.21 -17.35
CA ARG A 82 31.01 5.79 -18.51
C ARG A 82 30.15 5.34 -19.68
N LYS A 83 30.17 6.18 -20.72
CA LYS A 83 29.83 5.94 -22.13
C LYS A 83 30.13 4.51 -22.60
N ARG A 84 29.19 3.91 -23.34
CA ARG A 84 29.51 3.15 -24.56
C ARG A 84 28.58 3.54 -25.70
N VAL A 85 29.23 3.66 -26.86
CA VAL A 85 28.73 4.13 -28.15
C VAL A 85 28.28 2.93 -28.98
N ARG A 86 27.21 3.19 -29.74
CA ARG A 86 26.59 2.53 -30.91
C ARG A 86 27.37 1.47 -31.71
N THR A 87 26.60 0.51 -32.21
CA THR A 87 26.45 0.06 -33.63
C THR A 87 25.04 -0.54 -33.74
N ASP A 88 24.02 0.07 -34.35
CA ASP A 88 23.69 0.33 -35.76
C ASP A 88 23.23 -0.90 -36.58
N SER A 89 22.27 -0.66 -37.48
CA SER A 89 21.43 -1.56 -38.32
C SER A 89 20.11 -2.03 -37.68
N GLY A 90 18.93 -1.81 -38.22
CA GLY A 90 18.47 -1.08 -39.40
C GLY A 90 17.00 -1.46 -39.66
N ASP A 91 16.18 -0.47 -40.05
CA ASP A 91 14.97 -0.46 -40.92
C ASP A 91 14.13 -1.74 -41.14
N ALA A 92 12.80 -1.73 -41.31
CA ALA A 92 11.74 -0.72 -41.34
C ALA A 92 10.37 -1.44 -41.51
N CYS A 93 9.29 -0.66 -41.31
CA CYS A 93 7.96 -0.77 -41.93
C CYS A 93 6.98 -1.91 -41.55
N ASP A 94 5.94 -1.52 -40.82
CA ASP A 94 4.54 -1.93 -41.03
C ASP A 94 4.02 -1.37 -42.39
N PRO A 95 3.00 -1.99 -43.04
CA PRO A 95 1.63 -1.59 -42.73
C PRO A 95 0.52 -2.67 -42.84
N PHE A 96 -0.57 -2.35 -42.15
CA PHE A 96 -1.93 -2.93 -42.18
C PHE A 96 -2.49 -3.24 -43.58
N ASP A 97 -3.20 -4.36 -43.72
CA ASP A 97 -4.61 -4.43 -44.20
C ASP A 97 -5.10 -5.90 -44.27
N ASP A 98 -6.15 -6.21 -43.52
CA ASP A 98 -7.13 -7.30 -43.74
C ASP A 98 -8.12 -6.86 -44.85
N PRO A 99 -9.01 -7.69 -45.47
CA PRO A 99 -9.50 -9.01 -45.03
C PRO A 99 -9.61 -10.08 -46.13
N MET A 100 -9.76 -11.37 -45.77
CA MET A 100 -10.56 -12.33 -46.55
C MET A 100 -10.97 -13.54 -45.71
N SER A 101 -12.29 -13.65 -45.53
CA SER A 101 -13.02 -14.77 -44.93
C SER A 101 -12.92 -16.02 -45.79
N LEU A 102 -12.72 -17.19 -45.18
CA LEU A 102 -13.25 -18.48 -45.63
C LEU A 102 -13.26 -19.45 -44.45
N GLU A 103 -14.43 -20.04 -44.25
CA GLU A 103 -14.86 -20.96 -43.21
C GLU A 103 -14.06 -22.28 -43.23
N ASP A 104 -13.69 -22.81 -42.04
CA ASP A 104 -14.10 -24.15 -41.60
C ASP A 104 -13.43 -24.53 -40.26
N GLY A 105 -14.23 -25.11 -39.35
CA GLY A 105 -13.73 -26.06 -38.33
C GLY A 105 -13.45 -25.54 -36.91
N LEU A 106 -14.50 -25.22 -36.15
CA LEU A 106 -14.45 -25.29 -34.68
C LEU A 106 -14.43 -26.75 -34.20
N PRO A 107 -13.79 -27.03 -33.06
CA PRO A 107 -14.48 -27.85 -32.08
C PRO A 107 -14.55 -27.20 -30.70
N HIS A 108 -15.79 -27.13 -30.26
CA HIS A 108 -16.37 -27.12 -28.92
C HIS A 108 -15.46 -27.36 -27.71
N LEU A 109 -15.64 -26.46 -26.75
CA LEU A 109 -15.45 -26.60 -25.31
C LEU A 109 -16.02 -27.94 -24.81
N GLN A 110 -15.18 -28.79 -24.23
CA GLN A 110 -15.62 -29.91 -23.41
C GLN A 110 -15.56 -29.51 -21.94
N GLU A 111 -16.72 -29.63 -21.31
CA GLU A 111 -16.93 -29.69 -19.89
C GLU A 111 -16.09 -30.85 -19.32
N GLU A 112 -15.22 -30.56 -18.34
CA GLU A 112 -14.50 -31.61 -17.62
C GLU A 112 -15.49 -32.28 -16.64
N GLU A 113 -16.14 -33.35 -17.13
CA GLU A 113 -16.83 -34.32 -16.29
C GLU A 113 -15.83 -35.22 -15.56
N ASN A 114 -16.06 -35.30 -14.25
CA ASN A 114 -15.76 -36.37 -13.31
C ASN A 114 -15.23 -37.70 -13.91
N SER A 115 -13.98 -38.05 -13.59
CA SER A 115 -13.47 -39.43 -13.69
C SER A 115 -12.98 -39.88 -12.31
N ASP A 116 -13.92 -40.44 -11.54
CA ASP A 116 -13.61 -41.47 -10.57
C ASP A 116 -13.21 -42.74 -11.34
N GLU A 117 -11.97 -43.20 -11.20
CA GLU A 117 -11.64 -44.61 -10.91
C GLU A 117 -10.12 -44.83 -10.78
N LEU A 118 -9.75 -45.35 -9.60
CA LEU A 118 -8.66 -46.28 -9.34
C LEU A 118 -7.23 -45.83 -9.69
N SER A 119 -6.57 -45.19 -8.71
CA SER A 119 -5.11 -45.22 -8.61
C SER A 119 -4.71 -46.01 -7.37
N ASP A 120 -3.72 -46.86 -7.56
CA ASP A 120 -3.21 -47.87 -6.62
C ASP A 120 -2.92 -47.30 -5.22
N ASP A 121 -3.48 -47.95 -4.20
CA ASP A 121 -3.09 -47.77 -2.80
C ASP A 121 -1.65 -48.29 -2.60
N GLU A 122 -0.66 -47.49 -2.99
CA GLU A 122 0.62 -47.53 -2.30
C GLU A 122 0.37 -47.09 -0.85
N PRO A 123 0.91 -47.80 0.16
CA PRO A 123 0.73 -47.40 1.54
C PRO A 123 1.41 -46.05 1.73
N CYS A 124 0.61 -44.97 1.73
CA CYS A 124 1.04 -43.62 2.05
C CYS A 124 1.87 -43.70 3.33
N GLU A 125 3.19 -43.55 3.21
CA GLU A 125 4.04 -43.28 4.36
C GLU A 125 3.34 -42.17 5.14
N LYS A 126 3.02 -42.44 6.40
CA LYS A 126 2.29 -41.50 7.26
C LYS A 126 3.22 -40.33 7.59
N THR A 127 3.44 -39.47 6.62
CA THR A 127 4.24 -38.27 6.78
C THR A 127 3.39 -37.23 7.49
N VAL A 128 4.02 -36.46 8.38
CA VAL A 128 3.37 -35.38 9.13
C VAL A 128 2.62 -34.40 8.20
N PRO A 129 3.18 -33.96 7.04
CA PRO A 129 2.46 -33.11 6.10
C PRO A 129 1.19 -33.74 5.50
N GLY A 130 1.22 -35.03 5.14
CA GLY A 130 0.04 -35.73 4.61
C GLY A 130 -1.05 -35.97 5.66
N GLU A 131 -0.68 -36.15 6.92
CA GLU A 131 -1.64 -36.15 8.03
C GLU A 131 -2.23 -34.76 8.27
N LEU A 132 -1.41 -33.71 8.30
CA LEU A 132 -1.87 -32.32 8.42
C LEU A 132 -2.87 -31.98 7.33
N GLU A 133 -2.61 -32.34 6.09
CA GLU A 133 -3.51 -32.08 4.96
C GLU A 133 -4.89 -32.70 5.19
N ARG A 134 -4.95 -33.97 5.60
CA ARG A 134 -6.21 -34.67 5.90
C ARG A 134 -6.99 -34.01 7.05
N HIS A 135 -6.29 -33.51 8.08
CA HIS A 135 -6.93 -32.83 9.20
C HIS A 135 -7.41 -31.43 8.82
N TRP A 136 -6.60 -30.66 8.09
CA TRP A 136 -6.97 -29.33 7.59
C TRP A 136 -8.11 -29.38 6.58
N ALA A 137 -8.19 -30.42 5.73
CA ALA A 137 -9.35 -30.64 4.86
C ALA A 137 -10.65 -30.78 5.67
N LYS A 138 -10.62 -31.54 6.78
CA LYS A 138 -11.77 -31.67 7.70
C LYS A 138 -12.11 -30.35 8.37
N ILE A 139 -11.11 -29.58 8.82
CA ILE A 139 -11.33 -28.24 9.38
C ILE A 139 -11.98 -27.33 8.34
N ARG A 140 -11.39 -27.22 7.14
CA ARG A 140 -11.87 -26.41 6.02
C ARG A 140 -13.30 -26.78 5.61
N SER A 141 -13.69 -28.06 5.68
CA SER A 141 -15.06 -28.50 5.36
C SER A 141 -16.14 -27.85 6.24
N VAL A 142 -15.79 -27.46 7.48
CA VAL A 142 -16.70 -26.74 8.38
C VAL A 142 -17.05 -25.34 7.85
N PHE A 143 -16.19 -24.77 6.99
CA PHE A 143 -16.30 -23.42 6.46
C PHE A 143 -16.78 -23.35 4.98
N HIS A 144 -17.09 -24.46 4.31
CA HIS A 144 -17.19 -24.50 2.82
C HIS A 144 -18.60 -24.52 2.19
N ARG A 145 -19.72 -24.51 2.92
CA ARG A 145 -21.06 -24.54 2.28
C ARG A 145 -21.91 -23.36 2.75
N TRP A 146 -22.64 -22.70 1.85
CA TRP A 146 -23.52 -21.56 2.20
C TRP A 146 -25.03 -21.86 2.07
N ASP A 147 -25.47 -23.03 1.58
CA ASP A 147 -26.92 -23.27 1.43
C ASP A 147 -27.66 -23.81 2.68
N ASP A 148 -28.89 -23.31 2.76
CA ASP A 148 -30.17 -23.64 3.41
C ASP A 148 -30.34 -23.83 4.94
N ASP A 149 -29.28 -23.86 5.75
CA ASP A 149 -29.46 -23.95 7.23
C ASP A 149 -28.44 -23.13 8.03
N GLN A 150 -28.53 -21.80 7.88
CA GLN A 150 -27.53 -20.81 8.31
C GLN A 150 -27.22 -20.86 9.82
N GLY A 151 -28.24 -20.97 10.69
CA GLY A 151 -28.07 -20.82 12.14
C GLY A 151 -27.34 -21.98 12.85
N VAL A 152 -27.38 -23.20 12.29
CA VAL A 152 -26.65 -24.36 12.86
C VAL A 152 -25.20 -24.37 12.38
N ARG A 153 -24.93 -23.88 11.16
CA ARG A 153 -23.59 -23.83 10.59
C ARG A 153 -22.73 -22.73 11.21
N GLU A 154 -23.28 -21.55 11.43
CA GLU A 154 -22.59 -20.45 12.11
C GLU A 154 -22.09 -20.88 13.49
N LYS A 155 -22.93 -21.59 14.27
CA LYS A 155 -22.52 -22.16 15.57
C LYS A 155 -21.41 -23.21 15.46
N LYS A 156 -21.32 -23.96 14.36
CA LYS A 156 -20.23 -24.92 14.12
C LYS A 156 -18.94 -24.19 13.75
N MET A 157 -19.02 -23.16 12.92
CA MET A 157 -17.89 -22.32 12.52
C MET A 157 -17.35 -21.55 13.72
N ASP A 158 -18.21 -20.86 14.48
CA ASP A 158 -17.83 -20.10 15.68
C ASP A 158 -17.13 -21.01 16.70
N ARG A 159 -17.63 -22.24 16.85
CA ARG A 159 -17.04 -23.22 17.75
C ARG A 159 -15.72 -23.81 17.23
N MET A 160 -15.57 -24.00 15.92
CA MET A 160 -14.28 -24.41 15.35
C MET A 160 -13.25 -23.27 15.51
N ALA A 161 -13.66 -22.03 15.23
CA ALA A 161 -12.85 -20.83 15.45
C ALA A 161 -12.44 -20.69 16.92
N GLU A 162 -13.36 -20.91 17.88
CA GLU A 162 -13.05 -20.93 19.32
C GLU A 162 -11.91 -21.91 19.64
N LEU A 163 -11.93 -23.12 19.06
CA LEU A 163 -10.90 -24.13 19.30
C LEU A 163 -9.58 -23.76 18.62
N LEU A 164 -9.61 -23.31 17.36
CA LEU A 164 -8.43 -22.89 16.61
C LEU A 164 -7.67 -21.76 17.31
N LEU A 165 -8.39 -20.77 17.85
CA LEU A 165 -7.81 -19.66 18.59
C LEU A 165 -7.36 -20.07 19.99
N ARG A 166 -8.17 -20.86 20.71
CA ARG A 166 -7.84 -21.30 22.08
C ARG A 166 -6.56 -22.13 22.14
N PHE A 167 -6.34 -22.99 21.14
CA PHE A 167 -5.14 -23.83 21.05
C PHE A 167 -4.04 -23.21 20.17
N ARG A 168 -4.22 -21.95 19.72
CA ARG A 168 -3.30 -21.22 18.85
C ARG A 168 -2.87 -21.95 17.57
N VAL A 169 -3.67 -22.91 17.12
CA VAL A 169 -3.38 -23.75 15.95
C VAL A 169 -3.33 -22.91 14.67
N LEU A 170 -4.22 -21.92 14.55
CA LEU A 170 -4.20 -21.02 13.40
C LEU A 170 -2.94 -20.15 13.42
N GLU A 171 -2.57 -19.56 14.57
CA GLU A 171 -1.35 -18.75 14.66
C GLU A 171 -0.09 -19.58 14.37
N LYS A 172 0.02 -20.82 14.88
CA LYS A 172 1.10 -21.75 14.53
C LYS A 172 1.17 -22.03 13.04
N ALA A 173 0.02 -22.31 12.41
CA ALA A 173 -0.03 -22.60 10.98
C ALA A 173 0.36 -21.40 10.10
N LEU A 174 0.07 -20.18 10.55
CA LEU A 174 0.42 -18.93 9.84
C LEU A 174 1.87 -18.52 10.00
N HIS A 175 2.59 -19.05 11.00
CA HIS A 175 3.97 -18.66 11.24
C HIS A 175 4.85 -19.02 10.02
N PRO A 176 5.75 -18.13 9.54
CA PRO A 176 6.40 -18.30 8.24
C PRO A 176 7.21 -19.61 8.12
N LYS A 177 7.89 -20.01 9.21
CA LYS A 177 8.63 -21.28 9.26
C LYS A 177 7.75 -22.52 9.12
N VAL A 178 6.52 -22.47 9.65
CA VAL A 178 5.57 -23.59 9.58
C VAL A 178 4.89 -23.58 8.23
N LEU A 179 4.36 -22.42 7.82
CA LEU A 179 3.64 -22.26 6.57
C LEU A 179 4.47 -22.69 5.35
N ALA A 180 5.79 -22.43 5.36
CA ALA A 180 6.71 -22.88 4.30
C ALA A 180 6.90 -24.40 4.21
N LEU A 181 6.62 -25.15 5.28
CA LEU A 181 6.73 -26.61 5.34
C LEU A 181 5.40 -27.31 5.05
N LEU A 182 4.29 -26.58 5.00
CA LEU A 182 2.98 -27.14 4.68
C LEU A 182 2.88 -27.48 3.19
N THR A 183 2.13 -28.53 2.86
CA THR A 183 1.83 -28.88 1.48
C THR A 183 1.10 -27.72 0.78
N PHE A 184 1.15 -27.70 -0.55
CA PHE A 184 0.40 -26.71 -1.34
C PHE A 184 -1.09 -26.69 -0.98
N GLU A 185 -1.69 -27.87 -0.84
CA GLU A 185 -3.12 -28.00 -0.54
C GLU A 185 -3.44 -27.60 0.91
N THR A 186 -2.59 -27.97 1.86
CA THR A 186 -2.75 -27.54 3.26
C THR A 186 -2.73 -26.01 3.39
N ARG A 187 -1.83 -25.32 2.67
CA ARG A 187 -1.78 -23.85 2.66
C ARG A 187 -3.07 -23.22 2.14
N LYS A 188 -3.65 -23.77 1.07
CA LYS A 188 -4.96 -23.34 0.58
C LYS A 188 -6.05 -23.53 1.62
N TYR A 189 -6.05 -24.66 2.33
CA TYR A 189 -7.02 -24.90 3.40
C TYR A 189 -6.88 -23.90 4.55
N VAL A 190 -5.64 -23.62 4.99
CA VAL A 190 -5.35 -22.59 5.99
C VAL A 190 -5.85 -21.23 5.52
N GLY A 191 -5.55 -20.83 4.28
CA GLY A 191 -6.01 -19.57 3.71
C GLY A 191 -7.54 -19.45 3.63
N HIS A 192 -8.25 -20.53 3.27
CA HIS A 192 -9.72 -20.53 3.29
C HIS A 192 -10.30 -20.37 4.69
N VAL A 193 -9.71 -21.05 5.69
CA VAL A 193 -10.14 -20.91 7.09
C VAL A 193 -9.85 -19.49 7.59
N PHE A 194 -8.67 -18.94 7.28
CA PHE A 194 -8.30 -17.57 7.61
C PHE A 194 -9.30 -16.56 7.03
N ARG A 195 -9.59 -16.66 5.73
CA ARG A 195 -10.59 -15.83 5.05
C ARG A 195 -11.96 -15.91 5.71
N ALA A 196 -12.43 -17.11 6.05
CA ALA A 196 -13.72 -17.27 6.70
C ALA A 196 -13.73 -16.63 8.10
N MET A 197 -12.62 -16.71 8.83
CA MET A 197 -12.49 -16.09 10.15
C MET A 197 -12.45 -14.56 10.07
N THR A 198 -11.77 -13.98 9.07
CA THR A 198 -11.73 -12.53 8.86
C THR A 198 -13.07 -12.00 8.35
N VAL A 199 -13.60 -12.56 7.25
CA VAL A 199 -14.83 -12.08 6.60
C VAL A 199 -16.04 -12.11 7.54
N HIS A 200 -16.17 -13.14 8.37
CA HIS A 200 -17.27 -13.28 9.32
C HIS A 200 -16.93 -12.77 10.73
N ASN A 201 -15.74 -12.20 10.92
CA ASN A 201 -15.20 -11.78 12.22
C ASN A 201 -15.47 -12.79 13.36
N LEU A 202 -15.22 -14.08 13.10
CA LEU A 202 -15.57 -15.14 14.04
C LEU A 202 -14.77 -14.99 15.33
N ARG A 203 -15.45 -15.00 16.49
CA ARG A 203 -14.82 -14.84 17.81
C ARG A 203 -13.99 -13.56 17.98
N GLY A 204 -14.30 -12.49 17.22
CA GLY A 204 -13.55 -11.24 17.25
C GLY A 204 -12.14 -11.37 16.68
N PHE A 205 -12.00 -12.13 15.58
CA PHE A 205 -10.71 -12.39 14.96
C PHE A 205 -10.05 -11.13 14.40
N VAL A 206 -10.83 -10.18 13.90
CA VAL A 206 -10.32 -8.89 13.40
C VAL A 206 -9.71 -8.09 14.54
N GLU A 207 -10.38 -8.03 15.69
CA GLU A 207 -9.88 -7.37 16.90
C GLU A 207 -8.60 -8.06 17.42
N LEU A 208 -8.53 -9.40 17.34
CA LEU A 208 -7.33 -10.16 17.67
C LEU A 208 -6.16 -9.80 16.75
N LEU A 209 -6.38 -9.71 15.44
CA LEU A 209 -5.35 -9.31 14.47
C LEU A 209 -4.91 -7.86 14.69
N ALA A 210 -5.81 -6.97 15.11
CA ALA A 210 -5.48 -5.58 15.44
C ALA A 210 -4.63 -5.49 16.72
N ALA A 211 -4.94 -6.31 17.73
CA ALA A 211 -4.18 -6.41 18.97
C ALA A 211 -2.83 -7.14 18.81
N ARG A 212 -2.67 -7.92 17.74
CA ARG A 212 -1.49 -8.74 17.43
C ARG A 212 -1.03 -8.54 15.98
N PRO A 213 -0.55 -7.33 15.63
CA PRO A 213 -0.17 -6.98 14.25
C PRO A 213 0.99 -7.84 13.72
N GLU A 214 1.75 -8.52 14.58
CA GLU A 214 2.82 -9.44 14.19
C GLU A 214 2.31 -10.54 13.26
N ILE A 215 1.04 -10.95 13.37
CA ILE A 215 0.43 -11.93 12.47
C ILE A 215 0.39 -11.38 11.04
N MET A 216 0.00 -10.11 10.84
CA MET A 216 0.10 -9.47 9.52
C MET A 216 1.55 -9.34 9.07
N GLY A 217 2.49 -9.15 10.00
CA GLY A 217 3.93 -9.11 9.72
C GLY A 217 4.44 -10.45 9.18
N TRP A 218 3.96 -11.57 9.74
CA TRP A 218 4.25 -12.91 9.23
C TRP A 218 3.72 -13.13 7.81
N LEU A 219 2.53 -12.61 7.49
CA LEU A 219 2.00 -12.66 6.13
C LEU A 219 2.90 -11.90 5.15
N VAL A 220 3.42 -10.73 5.55
CA VAL A 220 4.37 -9.97 4.73
C VAL A 220 5.70 -10.72 4.58
N ASP A 221 6.22 -11.33 5.65
CA ASP A 221 7.42 -12.18 5.57
C ASP A 221 7.22 -13.42 4.69
N GLY A 222 5.98 -13.87 4.51
CA GLY A 222 5.62 -14.93 3.57
C GLY A 222 5.99 -14.64 2.11
N TYR A 223 6.16 -13.37 1.72
CA TYR A 223 6.67 -13.00 0.39
C TYR A 223 8.15 -13.34 0.15
N ARG A 224 8.90 -13.68 1.21
CA ARG A 224 10.31 -14.12 1.08
C ARG A 224 10.44 -15.52 0.46
N ASN A 225 9.36 -16.29 0.43
CA ASN A 225 9.32 -17.61 -0.17
C ASN A 225 8.27 -17.64 -1.29
N HIS A 226 8.71 -18.05 -2.48
CA HIS A 226 7.87 -18.11 -3.69
C HIS A 226 6.61 -18.94 -3.49
N ASP A 227 6.70 -20.06 -2.77
CA ASP A 227 5.57 -20.97 -2.63
C ASP A 227 4.50 -20.41 -1.67
N THR A 228 4.89 -19.55 -0.72
CA THR A 228 3.96 -18.96 0.27
C THR A 228 3.47 -17.56 -0.09
N ALA A 229 4.16 -16.88 -1.01
CA ALA A 229 3.90 -15.47 -1.31
C ALA A 229 2.44 -15.19 -1.68
N LEU A 230 1.87 -15.93 -2.63
CA LEU A 230 0.51 -15.65 -3.13
C LEU A 230 -0.58 -15.97 -2.11
N ILE A 231 -0.42 -17.04 -1.31
CA ILE A 231 -1.40 -17.38 -0.27
C ILE A 231 -1.34 -16.36 0.88
N CYS A 232 -0.15 -15.89 1.25
CA CYS A 232 0.01 -14.84 2.25
C CYS A 232 -0.55 -13.50 1.74
N GLY A 233 -0.30 -13.19 0.46
CA GLY A 233 -0.85 -12.02 -0.21
C GLY A 233 -2.37 -12.02 -0.24
N ALA A 234 -3.01 -13.17 -0.48
CA ALA A 234 -4.47 -13.31 -0.40
C ALA A 234 -5.00 -13.07 1.02
N MET A 235 -4.38 -13.66 2.04
CA MET A 235 -4.76 -13.45 3.45
C MET A 235 -4.56 -11.99 3.88
N LEU A 236 -3.48 -11.35 3.43
CA LEU A 236 -3.21 -9.94 3.72
C LEU A 236 -4.24 -9.02 3.06
N ARG A 237 -4.68 -9.32 1.83
CA ARG A 237 -5.78 -8.60 1.18
C ARG A 237 -7.06 -8.70 2.00
N ASP A 238 -7.39 -9.89 2.50
CA ASP A 238 -8.57 -10.10 3.35
C ASP A 238 -8.48 -9.29 4.65
N CYS A 239 -7.27 -9.05 5.19
CA CYS A 239 -7.08 -8.13 6.32
C CYS A 239 -7.41 -6.69 5.92
N PHE A 240 -6.97 -6.23 4.76
CA PHE A 240 -7.17 -4.86 4.29
C PHE A 240 -8.60 -4.52 3.82
N GLU A 241 -9.52 -5.49 3.86
CA GLU A 241 -10.97 -5.25 3.78
C GLU A 241 -11.54 -4.64 5.06
N HIS A 242 -10.81 -4.76 6.18
CA HIS A 242 -11.24 -4.25 7.47
C HIS A 242 -10.53 -2.93 7.79
N ARG A 243 -11.33 -1.90 8.00
CA ARG A 243 -10.89 -0.52 8.32
C ARG A 243 -9.85 -0.48 9.45
N GLU A 244 -10.07 -1.24 10.51
CA GLU A 244 -9.20 -1.26 11.67
C GLU A 244 -7.81 -1.81 11.34
N LEU A 245 -7.73 -2.93 10.64
CA LEU A 245 -6.47 -3.57 10.25
C LEU A 245 -5.68 -2.71 9.26
N ALA A 246 -6.35 -2.11 8.27
CA ALA A 246 -5.70 -1.18 7.34
C ALA A 246 -5.09 0.03 8.07
N VAL A 247 -5.81 0.59 9.05
CA VAL A 247 -5.30 1.72 9.86
C VAL A 247 -4.14 1.28 10.77
N THR A 248 -4.25 0.13 11.42
CA THR A 248 -3.18 -0.43 12.26
C THR A 248 -1.91 -0.66 11.46
N PHE A 249 -2.03 -1.27 10.27
CA PHE A 249 -0.90 -1.52 9.38
C PHE A 249 -0.23 -0.22 8.94
N LEU A 250 -0.99 0.75 8.41
CA LEU A 250 -0.41 2.03 7.96
C LEU A 250 0.26 2.81 9.08
N ARG A 251 -0.27 2.74 10.31
CA ARG A 251 0.26 3.50 11.45
C ARG A 251 1.51 2.85 12.02
N ASN A 252 1.46 1.54 12.26
CA ASN A 252 2.40 0.86 13.13
C ASN A 252 3.39 -0.07 12.40
N MET A 253 3.16 -0.39 11.12
CA MET A 253 3.89 -1.44 10.39
C MET A 253 4.71 -0.85 9.23
N GLU A 254 5.65 0.03 9.57
CA GLU A 254 6.55 0.71 8.64
C GLU A 254 7.44 -0.27 7.85
N ALA A 255 8.08 -1.19 8.57
CA ALA A 255 9.04 -2.10 7.99
C ALA A 255 8.36 -3.05 7.01
N GLU A 256 7.15 -3.48 7.33
CA GLU A 256 6.33 -4.37 6.53
C GLU A 256 5.80 -3.68 5.28
N PHE A 257 5.35 -2.42 5.39
CA PHE A 257 4.99 -1.62 4.22
C PHE A 257 6.19 -1.44 3.27
N ALA A 258 7.37 -1.11 3.80
CA ALA A 258 8.60 -1.00 3.02
C ALA A 258 9.02 -2.36 2.40
N SER A 259 8.77 -3.46 3.10
CA SER A 259 9.01 -4.82 2.59
C SER A 259 8.13 -5.13 1.38
N LEU A 260 6.82 -4.83 1.44
CA LEU A 260 5.92 -4.99 0.29
C LEU A 260 6.39 -4.18 -0.92
N VAL A 261 6.81 -2.93 -0.70
CA VAL A 261 7.34 -2.06 -1.77
C VAL A 261 8.63 -2.64 -2.36
N LYS A 262 9.52 -3.16 -1.51
CA LYS A 262 10.75 -3.83 -1.96
C LYS A 262 10.44 -5.07 -2.80
N VAL A 263 9.45 -5.88 -2.40
CA VAL A 263 9.00 -7.04 -3.17
C VAL A 263 8.51 -6.59 -4.55
N THR A 264 7.64 -5.56 -4.60
CA THR A 264 7.16 -5.00 -5.87
C THR A 264 8.28 -4.48 -6.79
N LEU A 265 9.35 -3.90 -6.22
CA LEU A 265 10.45 -3.34 -6.99
C LEU A 265 11.42 -4.40 -7.53
N SER A 266 11.68 -5.45 -6.76
CA SER A 266 12.87 -6.30 -6.96
C SER A 266 12.58 -7.79 -7.16
N ASN A 267 11.35 -8.26 -6.95
CA ASN A 267 11.05 -9.68 -7.13
C ASN A 267 10.98 -10.02 -8.62
N SER A 268 11.72 -11.06 -9.01
CA SER A 268 11.83 -11.53 -10.39
C SER A 268 10.56 -12.21 -10.89
N ASN A 269 9.71 -12.71 -9.98
CA ASN A 269 8.42 -13.29 -10.32
C ASN A 269 7.37 -12.17 -10.43
N PHE A 270 6.84 -11.98 -11.64
CA PHE A 270 5.86 -10.95 -11.93
C PHE A 270 4.58 -11.08 -11.11
N ASP A 271 4.04 -12.28 -10.95
CA ASP A 271 2.79 -12.52 -10.23
C ASP A 271 2.94 -12.11 -8.76
N ILE A 272 4.09 -12.41 -8.15
CA ILE A 272 4.39 -12.02 -6.77
C ILE A 272 4.54 -10.51 -6.63
N SER A 273 5.28 -9.86 -7.54
CA SER A 273 5.44 -8.41 -7.55
C SER A 273 4.10 -7.67 -7.73
N ALA A 274 3.26 -8.16 -8.64
CA ALA A 274 1.93 -7.62 -8.90
C ALA A 274 0.98 -7.83 -7.72
N ASP A 275 1.02 -9.01 -7.08
CA ASP A 275 0.24 -9.32 -5.90
C ASP A 275 0.61 -8.42 -4.70
N ALA A 276 1.91 -8.17 -4.48
CA ALA A 276 2.37 -7.22 -3.47
C ALA A 276 1.90 -5.78 -3.75
N PHE A 277 1.95 -5.35 -5.02
CA PHE A 277 1.44 -4.03 -5.42
C PHE A 277 -0.09 -3.92 -5.24
N MET A 278 -0.82 -5.00 -5.50
CA MET A 278 -2.26 -5.08 -5.25
C MET A 278 -2.58 -4.88 -3.77
N ASN A 279 -1.79 -5.49 -2.88
CA ASN A 279 -1.91 -5.29 -1.44
C ASN A 279 -1.64 -3.85 -1.01
N ILE A 280 -0.59 -3.21 -1.55
CA ILE A 280 -0.31 -1.78 -1.33
C ILE A 280 -1.49 -0.92 -1.78
N THR A 281 -2.03 -1.19 -2.97
CA THR A 281 -3.19 -0.47 -3.52
C THR A 281 -4.42 -0.65 -2.63
N ARG A 282 -4.72 -1.88 -2.21
CA ARG A 282 -5.86 -2.18 -1.34
C ARG A 282 -5.75 -1.43 -0.01
N LEU A 283 -4.59 -1.49 0.63
CA LEU A 283 -4.30 -0.79 1.88
C LEU A 283 -4.58 0.71 1.79
N LEU A 284 -4.16 1.35 0.70
CA LEU A 284 -4.26 2.80 0.52
C LEU A 284 -5.64 3.26 0.02
N MET A 285 -6.40 2.38 -0.63
CA MET A 285 -7.59 2.78 -1.39
C MET A 285 -8.92 2.23 -0.85
N SER A 286 -8.93 1.19 -0.03
CA SER A 286 -10.17 0.59 0.48
C SER A 286 -10.93 1.49 1.47
N HIS A 287 -10.22 2.20 2.34
CA HIS A 287 -10.82 2.97 3.43
C HIS A 287 -10.29 4.41 3.47
N LYS A 288 -10.49 5.14 2.37
CA LYS A 288 -9.87 6.47 2.12
C LYS A 288 -10.13 7.47 3.26
N GLU A 289 -11.35 7.54 3.79
CA GLU A 289 -11.68 8.42 4.92
C GLU A 289 -10.93 8.06 6.21
N ALA A 290 -10.81 6.77 6.51
CA ALA A 290 -10.17 6.30 7.74
C ALA A 290 -8.64 6.38 7.67
N THR A 291 -8.09 6.22 6.47
CA THR A 291 -6.64 6.21 6.22
C THR A 291 -6.09 7.61 5.99
N ALA A 292 -6.88 8.59 5.55
CA ALA A 292 -6.43 9.97 5.30
C ALA A 292 -5.64 10.60 6.48
N PRO A 293 -6.11 10.58 7.74
CA PRO A 293 -5.32 11.12 8.86
C PRO A 293 -4.02 10.36 9.11
N CYS A 294 -3.97 9.07 8.76
CA CYS A 294 -2.75 8.28 8.84
C CYS A 294 -1.78 8.69 7.74
N LEU A 295 -2.25 8.81 6.49
CA LEU A 295 -1.45 9.26 5.35
C LEU A 295 -0.83 10.65 5.56
N GLU A 296 -1.55 11.57 6.22
CA GLU A 296 -1.00 12.88 6.59
C GLU A 296 0.15 12.77 7.58
N ARG A 297 0.00 11.96 8.64
CA ARG A 297 1.01 11.77 9.68
C ARG A 297 2.23 11.01 9.16
N THR A 298 1.99 9.99 8.34
CA THR A 298 3.03 9.09 7.80
C THR A 298 3.44 9.50 6.38
N PHE A 299 3.24 10.77 6.01
CA PHE A 299 3.38 11.26 4.64
C PHE A 299 4.74 10.94 4.03
N GLU A 300 5.84 11.35 4.69
CA GLU A 300 7.19 11.17 4.16
C GLU A 300 7.51 9.69 3.91
N ARG A 301 7.09 8.83 4.83
CA ARG A 301 7.25 7.38 4.74
C ARG A 301 6.50 6.79 3.55
N VAL A 302 5.19 7.05 3.46
CA VAL A 302 4.35 6.45 2.41
C VAL A 302 4.71 7.00 1.04
N PHE A 303 4.81 8.31 0.89
CA PHE A 303 5.08 8.93 -0.40
C PHE A 303 6.54 8.81 -0.82
N GLY A 304 7.49 8.67 0.10
CA GLY A 304 8.86 8.28 -0.23
C GLY A 304 8.91 6.91 -0.91
N GLN A 305 8.18 5.92 -0.38
CA GLN A 305 8.06 4.60 -0.98
C GLN A 305 7.29 4.60 -2.31
N LEU A 306 6.19 5.36 -2.42
CA LEU A 306 5.47 5.51 -3.70
C LEU A 306 6.35 6.17 -4.78
N ASN A 307 7.15 7.17 -4.41
CA ASN A 307 8.11 7.81 -5.31
C ASN A 307 9.22 6.86 -5.77
N ALA A 308 9.63 5.90 -4.92
CA ALA A 308 10.55 4.84 -5.31
C ALA A 308 9.93 3.95 -6.39
N LEU A 309 8.64 3.59 -6.28
CA LEU A 309 7.92 2.83 -7.31
C LEU A 309 7.82 3.59 -8.64
N LEU A 310 7.59 4.91 -8.60
CA LEU A 310 7.59 5.77 -9.80
C LEU A 310 8.97 5.88 -10.46
N SER A 311 10.03 5.64 -9.70
CA SER A 311 11.41 5.67 -10.20
C SER A 311 11.90 4.29 -10.64
N SER A 312 11.04 3.26 -10.59
CA SER A 312 11.38 1.90 -10.99
C SER A 312 11.74 1.81 -12.48
N GLU A 313 12.65 0.90 -12.82
CA GLU A 313 12.94 0.55 -14.22
C GLU A 313 11.83 -0.32 -14.84
N ASN A 314 11.02 -0.98 -14.00
CA ASN A 314 9.91 -1.80 -14.46
C ASN A 314 8.74 -0.90 -14.93
N TYR A 315 8.44 -0.98 -16.23
CA TYR A 315 7.36 -0.22 -16.86
C TYR A 315 6.00 -0.42 -16.18
N VAL A 316 5.63 -1.67 -15.86
CA VAL A 316 4.33 -2.00 -15.26
C VAL A 316 4.23 -1.39 -13.88
N THR A 317 5.25 -1.58 -13.04
CA THR A 317 5.32 -1.01 -11.69
C THR A 317 5.21 0.51 -11.73
N LYS A 318 6.00 1.17 -12.59
CA LYS A 318 6.00 2.62 -12.75
C LYS A 318 4.61 3.14 -13.16
N ARG A 319 3.96 2.47 -14.11
CA ARG A 319 2.63 2.86 -14.61
C ARG A 319 1.56 2.70 -13.54
N GLN A 320 1.50 1.54 -12.88
CA GLN A 320 0.53 1.28 -11.83
C GLN A 320 0.71 2.23 -10.63
N ALA A 321 1.96 2.50 -10.22
CA ALA A 321 2.25 3.47 -9.16
C ALA A 321 1.82 4.90 -9.55
N CYS A 322 1.97 5.29 -10.82
CA CYS A 322 1.55 6.59 -11.31
C CYS A 322 0.03 6.76 -11.28
N GLN A 323 -0.71 5.72 -11.65
CA GLN A 323 -2.18 5.69 -11.58
C GLN A 323 -2.66 5.77 -10.13
N LEU A 324 -2.07 4.97 -9.24
CA LEU A 324 -2.36 5.00 -7.81
C LEU A 324 -2.10 6.39 -7.20
N LEU A 325 -0.97 7.02 -7.54
CA LEU A 325 -0.66 8.37 -7.07
C LEU A 325 -1.70 9.38 -7.54
N ALA A 326 -2.09 9.35 -8.82
CA ALA A 326 -3.10 10.25 -9.35
C ALA A 326 -4.44 10.10 -8.60
N GLU A 327 -4.89 8.85 -8.38
CA GLU A 327 -6.14 8.59 -7.68
C GLU A 327 -6.10 9.03 -6.21
N LEU A 328 -4.97 8.80 -5.52
CA LEU A 328 -4.76 9.24 -4.14
C LEU A 328 -4.85 10.76 -4.01
N LEU A 329 -4.18 11.50 -4.90
CA LEU A 329 -4.12 12.96 -4.85
C LEU A 329 -5.41 13.62 -5.30
N LEU A 330 -6.15 13.03 -6.23
CA LEU A 330 -7.43 13.56 -6.71
C LEU A 330 -8.59 13.31 -5.75
N ASN A 331 -8.42 12.40 -4.78
CA ASN A 331 -9.49 12.13 -3.83
C ASN A 331 -9.68 13.32 -2.85
N PRO A 332 -10.91 13.86 -2.71
CA PRO A 332 -11.17 15.00 -1.83
C PRO A 332 -10.80 14.77 -0.35
N VAL A 333 -10.91 13.54 0.15
CA VAL A 333 -10.59 13.22 1.56
C VAL A 333 -9.09 13.34 1.83
N ASN A 334 -8.26 13.26 0.79
CA ASN A 334 -6.81 13.38 0.85
C ASN A 334 -6.34 14.80 0.51
N PHE A 335 -7.19 15.83 0.64
CA PHE A 335 -6.84 17.20 0.26
C PHE A 335 -5.54 17.70 0.93
N ALA A 336 -5.37 17.48 2.23
CA ALA A 336 -4.16 17.91 2.95
C ALA A 336 -2.90 17.17 2.46
N VAL A 337 -3.00 15.86 2.24
CA VAL A 337 -1.95 15.04 1.62
C VAL A 337 -1.60 15.57 0.23
N MET A 338 -2.62 15.86 -0.59
CA MET A 338 -2.44 16.38 -1.93
C MET A 338 -1.72 17.73 -1.91
N GLN A 339 -2.18 18.67 -1.08
CA GLN A 339 -1.53 19.98 -0.91
C GLN A 339 -0.05 19.85 -0.54
N ARG A 340 0.27 18.95 0.40
CA ARG A 340 1.67 18.69 0.81
C ARG A 340 2.49 18.10 -0.34
N TYR A 341 1.93 17.13 -1.08
CA TYR A 341 2.64 16.50 -2.19
C TYR A 341 2.94 17.48 -3.33
N VAL A 342 1.97 18.31 -3.71
CA VAL A 342 2.13 19.26 -4.82
C VAL A 342 2.91 20.52 -4.47
N ALA A 343 3.21 20.75 -3.18
CA ALA A 343 4.09 21.82 -2.73
C ALA A 343 5.58 21.47 -2.91
N SER A 344 5.94 20.21 -3.17
CA SER A 344 7.31 19.74 -3.29
C SER A 344 7.87 19.90 -4.71
N LYS A 345 8.97 20.67 -4.82
CA LYS A 345 9.75 20.80 -6.05
C LYS A 345 10.32 19.47 -6.54
N THR A 346 10.73 18.60 -5.63
CA THR A 346 11.28 17.28 -5.96
C THR A 346 10.23 16.39 -6.61
N ASN A 347 9.01 16.38 -6.05
CA ASN A 347 7.88 15.63 -6.61
C ASN A 347 7.49 16.16 -7.99
N LEU A 348 7.45 17.49 -8.20
CA LEU A 348 7.19 18.07 -9.52
C LEU A 348 8.24 17.60 -10.54
N LYS A 349 9.53 17.64 -10.19
CA LYS A 349 10.61 17.19 -11.08
C LYS A 349 10.45 15.73 -11.46
N LEU A 350 10.12 14.85 -10.50
CA LEU A 350 9.87 13.44 -10.76
C LEU A 350 8.75 13.25 -11.78
N VAL A 351 7.61 13.92 -11.57
CA VAL A 351 6.46 13.85 -12.50
C VAL A 351 6.82 14.40 -13.88
N MET A 352 7.58 15.51 -13.95
CA MET A 352 8.05 16.07 -15.22
C MET A 352 9.04 15.16 -15.96
N LEU A 353 9.78 14.29 -15.26
CA LEU A 353 10.60 13.26 -15.90
C LEU A 353 9.71 12.16 -16.50
N LEU A 354 8.66 11.73 -15.78
CA LEU A 354 7.70 10.74 -16.29
C LEU A 354 6.98 11.22 -17.57
N LEU A 355 6.72 12.52 -17.70
CA LEU A 355 6.17 13.11 -18.94
C LEU A 355 7.08 12.97 -20.17
N ARG A 356 8.34 12.57 -19.99
CA ARG A 356 9.33 12.37 -21.05
C ARG A 356 9.55 10.89 -21.39
N GLU A 357 8.85 9.98 -20.72
CA GLU A 357 8.95 8.55 -20.99
C GLU A 357 8.44 8.24 -22.42
N PRO A 358 9.00 7.20 -23.08
CA PRO A 358 8.63 6.87 -24.45
C PRO A 358 7.17 6.42 -24.57
N SER A 359 6.66 5.70 -23.56
CA SER A 359 5.29 5.19 -23.54
C SER A 359 4.27 6.32 -23.46
N GLN A 360 3.40 6.41 -24.46
CA GLN A 360 2.28 7.35 -24.46
C GLN A 360 1.35 7.12 -23.27
N ALA A 361 1.04 5.87 -22.95
CA ALA A 361 0.14 5.54 -21.85
C ALA A 361 0.67 6.04 -20.50
N LEU A 362 1.96 5.81 -20.23
CA LEU A 362 2.60 6.31 -19.01
C LEU A 362 2.66 7.85 -18.98
N ARG A 363 2.92 8.50 -20.11
CA ARG A 363 2.86 9.97 -20.17
C ARG A 363 1.47 10.51 -19.87
N MET A 364 0.41 9.83 -20.31
CA MET A 364 -0.97 10.21 -19.98
C MET A 364 -1.24 10.07 -18.48
N ASP A 365 -0.83 8.94 -17.87
CA ASP A 365 -0.94 8.73 -16.42
C ASP A 365 -0.18 9.82 -15.64
N ALA A 366 1.04 10.17 -16.08
CA ALA A 366 1.84 11.24 -15.48
C ALA A 366 1.22 12.64 -15.69
N PHE A 367 0.53 12.87 -16.80
CA PHE A 367 -0.19 14.11 -17.06
C PHE A 367 -1.32 14.33 -16.04
N HIS A 368 -2.02 13.27 -15.63
CA HIS A 368 -3.05 13.35 -14.59
C HIS A 368 -2.49 13.76 -13.22
N VAL A 369 -1.22 13.44 -12.92
CA VAL A 369 -0.54 13.96 -11.71
C VAL A 369 -0.06 15.39 -11.95
N PHE A 370 0.56 15.67 -13.10
CA PHE A 370 1.11 16.99 -13.44
C PHE A 370 0.04 18.09 -13.42
N LYS A 371 -1.17 17.81 -13.91
CA LYS A 371 -2.26 18.78 -13.92
C LYS A 371 -2.59 19.30 -12.52
N ILE A 372 -2.44 18.47 -11.48
CA ILE A 372 -2.71 18.85 -10.09
C ILE A 372 -1.72 19.92 -9.61
N PHE A 373 -0.43 19.80 -9.97
CA PHE A 373 0.58 20.81 -9.66
C PHE A 373 0.27 22.17 -10.32
N VAL A 374 -0.12 22.15 -11.59
CA VAL A 374 -0.41 23.38 -12.34
C VAL A 374 -1.74 23.99 -11.92
N ALA A 375 -2.76 23.17 -11.63
CA ALA A 375 -4.08 23.62 -11.20
C ALA A 375 -4.11 24.13 -9.76
N ASN A 376 -3.15 23.76 -8.90
CA ASN A 376 -3.10 24.23 -7.52
C ASN A 376 -3.04 25.78 -7.46
N PRO A 377 -4.03 26.48 -6.88
CA PRO A 377 -4.00 27.94 -6.78
C PRO A 377 -2.91 28.45 -5.83
N ASN A 378 -2.57 27.67 -4.81
CA ASN A 378 -1.62 28.03 -3.75
C ASN A 378 -0.29 27.30 -3.95
N LYS A 379 0.41 27.59 -5.07
CA LYS A 379 1.70 26.96 -5.37
C LYS A 379 2.76 27.41 -4.36
N SER A 380 3.64 26.49 -3.96
CA SER A 380 4.84 26.88 -3.23
C SER A 380 5.77 27.68 -4.15
N ARG A 381 6.57 28.59 -3.58
CA ARG A 381 7.52 29.43 -4.34
C ARG A 381 8.45 28.58 -5.21
N GLU A 382 8.91 27.45 -4.69
CA GLU A 382 9.84 26.57 -5.42
C GLU A 382 9.19 25.87 -6.62
N VAL A 383 7.94 25.42 -6.47
CA VAL A 383 7.15 24.81 -7.55
C VAL A 383 6.84 25.84 -8.63
N GLU A 384 6.39 27.03 -8.22
CA GLU A 384 6.13 28.14 -9.13
C GLU A 384 7.37 28.54 -9.94
N GLN A 385 8.53 28.66 -9.28
CA GLN A 385 9.80 28.95 -9.96
C GLN A 385 10.16 27.89 -11.01
N VAL A 386 9.98 26.60 -10.71
CA VAL A 386 10.27 25.53 -11.69
C VAL A 386 9.34 25.62 -12.91
N LEU A 387 8.05 25.89 -12.68
CA LEU A 387 7.08 26.07 -13.77
C LEU A 387 7.40 27.31 -14.61
N LEU A 388 7.78 28.43 -13.99
CA LEU A 388 8.17 29.66 -14.69
C LEU A 388 9.44 29.47 -15.52
N LEU A 389 10.47 28.83 -14.96
CA LEU A 389 11.74 28.58 -15.65
C LEU A 389 11.55 27.72 -16.91
N ASN A 390 10.58 26.79 -16.87
CA ASN A 390 10.30 25.87 -17.97
C ASN A 390 9.06 26.26 -18.80
N ARG A 391 8.46 27.43 -18.53
CA ARG A 391 7.14 27.82 -19.05
C ARG A 391 7.01 27.69 -20.56
N ALA A 392 7.97 28.22 -21.33
CA ALA A 392 7.89 28.20 -22.79
C ALA A 392 7.85 26.76 -23.33
N LYS A 393 8.67 25.86 -22.76
CA LYS A 393 8.71 24.45 -23.13
C LYS A 393 7.45 23.72 -22.67
N LEU A 394 6.96 24.01 -21.47
CA LEU A 394 5.72 23.44 -20.94
C LEU A 394 4.50 23.87 -21.77
N LEU A 395 4.42 25.13 -22.18
CA LEU A 395 3.33 25.61 -23.04
C LEU A 395 3.32 24.90 -24.39
N ALA A 396 4.48 24.77 -25.04
CA ALA A 396 4.59 24.02 -26.28
C ALA A 396 4.18 22.56 -26.08
N PHE A 397 4.73 21.90 -25.06
CA PHE A 397 4.41 20.51 -24.72
C PHE A 397 2.91 20.30 -24.45
N VAL A 398 2.32 21.05 -23.51
CA VAL A 398 0.91 20.88 -23.10
C VAL A 398 -0.04 21.21 -24.26
N SER A 399 0.29 22.19 -25.11
CA SER A 399 -0.56 22.52 -26.27
C SER A 399 -0.61 21.38 -27.29
N ASP A 400 0.50 20.64 -27.44
CA ASP A 400 0.62 19.52 -28.37
C ASP A 400 0.21 18.18 -27.76
N PHE A 401 0.23 18.06 -26.44
CA PHE A 401 -0.04 16.83 -25.72
C PHE A 401 -1.49 16.35 -25.93
N GLY A 402 -1.65 15.06 -26.24
CA GLY A 402 -2.96 14.40 -26.38
C GLY A 402 -3.89 15.02 -27.42
N LYS A 403 -3.39 15.65 -28.48
CA LYS A 403 -4.25 16.20 -29.57
C LYS A 403 -5.15 15.18 -30.23
N GLN A 404 -4.73 13.92 -30.25
CA GLN A 404 -5.49 12.80 -30.82
C GLN A 404 -6.50 12.20 -29.83
N GLU A 405 -6.49 12.64 -28.57
CA GLU A 405 -7.42 12.15 -27.54
C GLU A 405 -8.86 12.48 -27.91
N LEU A 406 -9.80 11.58 -27.66
CA LEU A 406 -11.20 11.77 -28.03
C LEU A 406 -12.03 12.40 -26.90
N SER A 407 -11.56 12.30 -25.65
CA SER A 407 -12.25 12.87 -24.50
C SER A 407 -12.33 14.40 -24.58
N ARG A 408 -13.55 14.93 -24.57
CA ARG A 408 -13.81 16.36 -24.50
C ARG A 408 -13.32 16.96 -23.19
N GLU A 409 -13.48 16.20 -22.10
CA GLU A 409 -13.02 16.58 -20.76
C GLU A 409 -11.51 16.80 -20.76
N PHE A 410 -10.75 15.89 -21.38
CA PHE A 410 -9.31 16.03 -21.50
C PHE A 410 -8.91 17.32 -22.26
N HIS A 411 -9.57 17.64 -23.38
CA HIS A 411 -9.28 18.87 -24.12
C HIS A 411 -9.58 20.13 -23.30
N GLN A 412 -10.62 20.11 -22.47
CA GLN A 412 -10.93 21.20 -21.55
C GLN A 412 -9.87 21.35 -20.47
N GLU A 413 -9.48 20.25 -19.81
CA GLU A 413 -8.41 20.24 -18.81
C GLU A 413 -7.11 20.78 -19.39
N ARG A 414 -6.71 20.31 -20.57
CA ARG A 414 -5.51 20.79 -21.28
C ARG A 414 -5.59 22.29 -21.57
N SER A 415 -6.74 22.77 -22.07
CA SER A 415 -6.94 24.20 -22.36
C SER A 415 -6.84 25.06 -21.10
N LEU A 416 -7.38 24.59 -19.98
CA LEU A 416 -7.26 25.23 -18.68
C LEU A 416 -5.81 25.29 -18.20
N LEU A 417 -5.03 24.22 -18.41
CA LEU A 417 -3.60 24.21 -18.07
C LEU A 417 -2.80 25.20 -18.92
N VAL A 418 -3.06 25.26 -20.24
CA VAL A 418 -2.43 26.25 -21.13
C VAL A 418 -2.74 27.67 -20.65
N PHE A 419 -4.01 27.96 -20.39
CA PHE A 419 -4.44 29.26 -19.87
C PHE A 419 -3.75 29.61 -18.54
N THR A 420 -3.71 28.66 -17.61
CA THR A 420 -3.06 28.85 -16.30
C THR A 420 -1.58 29.16 -16.46
N LEU A 421 -0.85 28.33 -17.23
CA LEU A 421 0.57 28.53 -17.51
C LEU A 421 0.84 29.86 -18.21
N GLN A 422 -0.06 30.34 -19.08
CA GLN A 422 0.02 31.64 -19.75
C GLN A 422 -0.11 32.83 -18.80
N ARG A 423 -0.89 32.70 -17.73
CA ARG A 423 -1.16 33.80 -16.79
C ARG A 423 -0.20 33.90 -15.60
N MET A 424 0.62 32.87 -15.35
CA MET A 424 1.62 32.89 -14.26
C MET A 424 2.67 34.04 -14.35
N ARG A 425 2.70 34.83 -15.43
CA ARG A 425 3.57 36.00 -15.60
C ARG A 425 2.90 37.35 -15.26
N GLU A 426 1.57 37.40 -15.15
CA GLU A 426 0.84 38.66 -14.91
C GLU A 426 0.94 39.13 -13.44
N SER A 427 1.58 38.35 -12.57
CA SER A 427 1.76 38.61 -11.14
C SER A 427 3.14 39.18 -10.75
N GLU A 428 3.92 39.71 -11.70
CA GLU A 428 4.94 40.71 -11.34
C GLU A 428 4.28 42.08 -11.14
N PRO A 429 4.39 42.71 -9.95
CA PRO A 429 3.95 44.08 -9.80
C PRO A 429 4.89 45.00 -10.58
N LEU A 430 4.35 45.63 -11.62
CA LEU A 430 4.78 46.96 -12.05
C LEU A 430 4.84 47.89 -10.82
N ARG A 431 6.05 48.13 -10.30
CA ARG A 431 6.52 49.41 -9.70
C ARG A 431 7.92 49.24 -9.07
N ALA A 432 8.93 49.14 -9.93
CA ALA A 432 10.19 49.83 -9.68
C ALA A 432 10.23 51.00 -10.67
N GLY A 433 9.41 52.02 -10.38
CA GLY A 433 9.42 53.27 -11.11
C GLY A 433 10.80 53.88 -11.01
N ALA A 434 11.41 54.07 -12.17
CA ALA A 434 12.62 54.85 -12.35
C ALA A 434 12.50 56.20 -11.63
N SER A 435 13.27 56.39 -10.57
CA SER A 435 13.67 57.73 -10.16
C SER A 435 15.02 58.01 -10.80
N ARG A 436 14.97 58.73 -11.93
CA ARG A 436 16.11 59.47 -12.47
C ARG A 436 16.54 60.45 -11.37
N ALA A 437 17.68 60.19 -10.75
CA ALA A 437 18.40 61.21 -9.98
C ALA A 437 18.82 62.32 -10.96
N SER A 438 18.04 63.39 -10.99
CA SER A 438 18.45 64.69 -11.49
C SER A 438 19.06 65.43 -10.31
N THR A 439 20.35 65.69 -10.40
CA THR A 439 21.09 66.57 -9.49
C THR A 439 20.59 68.00 -9.68
N PRO A 440 20.31 68.76 -8.61
CA PRO A 440 20.46 70.19 -8.64
C PRO A 440 21.66 70.64 -7.80
N ALA A 441 22.25 71.73 -8.27
CA ALA A 441 23.47 72.34 -7.81
C ALA A 441 23.40 72.81 -6.35
N ALA A 442 24.58 72.80 -5.72
CA ALA A 442 24.87 73.41 -4.44
C ALA A 442 24.62 74.93 -4.47
N VAL A 443 23.91 75.43 -3.46
CA VAL A 443 24.09 76.78 -2.94
C VAL A 443 24.04 76.68 -1.42
N GLU A 444 25.21 76.79 -0.80
CA GLU A 444 25.39 77.00 0.62
C GLU A 444 24.84 78.37 1.01
N LEU A 445 23.99 78.42 2.03
CA LEU A 445 23.69 79.63 2.78
C LEU A 445 24.02 79.38 4.25
N SER A 446 24.91 80.22 4.76
CA SER A 446 25.42 80.31 6.12
C SER A 446 24.42 81.12 7.01
N PRO A 447 24.65 81.33 8.32
CA PRO A 447 23.71 80.84 9.33
C PRO A 447 23.07 81.95 10.19
N SER A 448 22.02 81.55 10.92
CA SER A 448 21.60 82.05 12.24
C SER A 448 21.21 83.52 12.42
N GLU A 449 19.93 83.77 12.74
CA GLU A 449 19.50 84.75 13.76
C GLU A 449 18.03 84.47 14.18
N VAL A 450 17.81 83.95 15.40
CA VAL A 450 17.18 84.60 16.58
C VAL A 450 15.75 85.13 16.37
N PHE A 451 14.81 84.62 17.20
CA PHE A 451 13.72 85.31 17.96
C PHE A 451 12.52 84.36 18.15
N VAL A 452 12.38 83.73 19.33
CA VAL A 452 11.60 84.15 20.52
C VAL A 452 10.12 83.72 20.48
N HIS A 453 9.76 82.99 21.54
CA HIS A 453 8.45 82.54 21.98
C HIS A 453 7.36 83.63 22.09
N LYS A 454 6.13 83.24 21.77
CA LYS A 454 4.84 83.49 22.47
C LYS A 454 3.73 82.89 21.56
N GLU A 455 2.75 82.10 21.98
CA GLU A 455 2.15 81.69 23.26
C GLU A 455 1.77 80.20 23.19
#